data_AF-A0A925Q0T3-F1
#
_entry.id   AF-A0A925Q0T3-F1
#
_cell.length_a   1.000
_cell.length_b   1.000
_cell.length_c   1.000
_cell.angle_alpha   90.00
_cell.angle_beta   90.00
_cell.angle_gamma   90.00
#
_symmetry.space_group_name_H-M   'P 1'
#
loop_
_entity.id
_entity.type
_entity.pdbx_description
1 polymer ?
#
loop_
_entity_poly.entity_id
_entity_poly.type
_entity_poly.pdbx_seq_one_letter_code
_entity_poly.pdbx_strand_id
1 'polypeptide(L)'
;MKLMGRDSIAIIPTAPVRLRNNDVEYAYRPDSDFFYLTGFNEPESVAVLVPGRPQGEYILFVRDRDPARETWDGRRAGPEGAVRDFSADDGFPIADIDEILPGLMENRAKVFYAMGTHPEFDQRVVGWVNGLRTQARNGRLPPLEMVALDHVLHDMRLFKSRTEIDTMRTAARIAAQAHVRAMRACAPGKREYEIAADIVHEFRRYNADLSYLPIVGGGANSCILHYRENDAALEDGDLLLIDAGCEVDC
;
A
#
# COMPACT_ATOMS: atom_id res chain seq x y z
N MET A 1 -5.18 -17.63 4.02
CA MET A 1 -5.94 -18.83 3.57
C MET A 1 -6.27 -19.83 4.69
N LYS A 2 -5.29 -20.42 5.41
CA LYS A 2 -5.59 -21.41 6.50
C LYS A 2 -6.59 -20.90 7.55
N LEU A 3 -6.45 -19.64 7.97
CA LEU A 3 -7.34 -18.99 8.93
C LEU A 3 -8.76 -18.71 8.40
N MET A 4 -8.94 -18.70 7.07
CA MET A 4 -10.21 -18.37 6.44
C MET A 4 -11.10 -19.60 6.20
N GLY A 5 -10.49 -20.78 5.95
CA GLY A 5 -11.20 -22.01 5.58
C GLY A 5 -11.58 -22.09 4.09
N ARG A 6 -11.99 -23.27 3.61
CA ARG A 6 -12.24 -23.55 2.16
C ARG A 6 -13.50 -22.87 1.60
N ASP A 7 -14.48 -22.58 2.45
CA ASP A 7 -15.75 -21.97 2.02
C ASP A 7 -15.73 -20.45 2.15
N SER A 8 -14.57 -19.84 1.88
CA SER A 8 -14.35 -18.41 2.03
C SER A 8 -13.67 -17.79 0.81
N ILE A 9 -13.70 -16.46 0.75
CA ILE A 9 -12.96 -15.65 -0.20
C ILE A 9 -12.42 -14.42 0.53
N ALA A 10 -11.20 -13.98 0.22
CA ALA A 10 -10.71 -12.67 0.63
C ALA A 10 -10.58 -11.76 -0.58
N ILE A 11 -10.96 -10.50 -0.44
CA ILE A 11 -10.86 -9.46 -1.46
C ILE A 11 -10.04 -8.33 -0.88
N ILE A 12 -8.93 -7.98 -1.53
CA ILE A 12 -7.96 -7.00 -1.04
C ILE A 12 -7.69 -6.01 -2.17
N PRO A 13 -8.38 -4.85 -2.21
CA PRO A 13 -8.05 -3.79 -3.15
C PRO A 13 -6.76 -3.06 -2.71
N THR A 14 -6.02 -2.51 -3.67
CA THR A 14 -4.91 -1.58 -3.38
C THR A 14 -5.39 -0.14 -3.21
N ALA A 15 -4.50 0.74 -2.77
CA ALA A 15 -4.76 2.17 -2.63
C ALA A 15 -5.03 2.82 -4.01
N PRO A 16 -6.00 3.75 -4.09
CA PRO A 16 -6.22 4.55 -5.29
C PRO A 16 -5.13 5.61 -5.45
N VAL A 17 -4.96 6.06 -6.69
CA VAL A 17 -4.13 7.24 -7.02
C VAL A 17 -4.69 8.49 -6.33
N ARG A 18 -3.79 9.40 -5.94
CA ARG A 18 -4.15 10.67 -5.30
C ARG A 18 -3.60 11.85 -6.10
N LEU A 19 -4.49 12.80 -6.43
CA LEU A 19 -4.12 14.03 -7.10
C LEU A 19 -3.46 15.00 -6.12
N ARG A 20 -2.35 15.61 -6.56
CA ARG A 20 -1.68 16.71 -5.88
C ARG A 20 -2.25 18.06 -6.31
N ASN A 21 -2.26 18.32 -7.62
CA ASN A 21 -2.79 19.55 -8.19
C ASN A 21 -3.23 19.32 -9.64
N ASN A 22 -4.49 19.58 -9.95
CA ASN A 22 -5.08 19.32 -11.27
C ASN A 22 -4.81 17.88 -11.75
N ASP A 23 -3.98 17.71 -12.77
CA ASP A 23 -3.59 16.46 -13.42
C ASP A 23 -2.27 15.87 -12.88
N VAL A 24 -1.62 16.52 -11.92
CA VAL A 24 -0.40 16.01 -11.28
C VAL A 24 -0.76 15.12 -10.10
N GLU A 25 -0.26 13.89 -10.11
CA GLU A 25 -0.43 12.89 -9.06
C GLU A 25 0.66 13.01 -7.99
N TYR A 26 0.35 12.59 -6.76
CA TYR A 26 1.39 12.23 -5.80
C TYR A 26 2.10 10.96 -6.25
N ALA A 27 3.32 10.74 -5.74
CA ALA A 27 3.98 9.45 -5.90
C ALA A 27 3.06 8.34 -5.38
N TYR A 28 2.89 7.28 -6.18
CA TYR A 28 2.01 6.18 -5.84
C TYR A 28 2.60 5.39 -4.66
N ARG A 29 1.74 5.06 -3.69
CA ARG A 29 2.05 4.20 -2.55
C ARG A 29 0.93 3.17 -2.43
N PRO A 30 1.21 1.86 -2.55
CA PRO A 30 0.17 0.85 -2.53
C PRO A 30 -0.38 0.73 -1.11
N ASP A 31 -1.56 0.11 -0.99
CA ASP A 31 -2.07 -0.24 0.34
C ASP A 31 -1.13 -1.25 1.01
N SER A 32 -0.92 -1.11 2.32
CA SER A 32 0.06 -1.95 3.03
C SER A 32 -0.38 -3.39 3.22
N ASP A 33 -1.68 -3.67 3.38
CA ASP A 33 -2.20 -5.03 3.47
C ASP A 33 -2.19 -5.71 2.11
N PHE A 34 -2.53 -4.97 1.04
CA PHE A 34 -2.38 -5.43 -0.34
C PHE A 34 -0.91 -5.77 -0.66
N PHE A 35 0.01 -4.83 -0.41
CA PHE A 35 1.43 -5.02 -0.71
C PHE A 35 2.04 -6.15 0.11
N TYR A 36 1.68 -6.27 1.40
CA TYR A 36 2.14 -7.37 2.26
C TYR A 36 1.82 -8.76 1.69
N LEU A 37 0.67 -8.91 1.05
CA LEU A 37 0.23 -10.19 0.48
C LEU A 37 0.76 -10.45 -0.94
N THR A 38 1.11 -9.41 -1.69
CA THR A 38 1.31 -9.51 -3.15
C THR A 38 2.68 -9.05 -3.63
N GLY A 39 3.33 -8.13 -2.93
CA GLY A 39 4.47 -7.37 -3.44
C GLY A 39 4.16 -6.52 -4.68
N PHE A 40 2.90 -6.40 -5.08
CA PHE A 40 2.48 -5.73 -6.30
C PHE A 40 2.28 -4.22 -6.06
N ASN A 41 2.83 -3.38 -6.94
CA ASN A 41 2.91 -1.93 -6.73
C ASN A 41 2.33 -1.11 -7.90
N GLU A 42 1.18 -1.54 -8.43
CA GLU A 42 0.43 -0.72 -9.38
C GLU A 42 -0.98 -0.40 -8.86
N PRO A 43 -1.54 0.78 -9.20
CA PRO A 43 -2.91 1.14 -8.86
C PRO A 43 -3.92 0.28 -9.62
N GLU A 44 -5.21 0.49 -9.30
CA GLU A 44 -6.34 -0.16 -9.98
C GLU A 44 -6.18 -1.68 -10.02
N SER A 45 -5.85 -2.24 -8.85
CA SER A 45 -5.56 -3.67 -8.70
C SER A 45 -6.22 -4.26 -7.47
N VAL A 46 -6.63 -5.54 -7.56
CA VAL A 46 -7.33 -6.26 -6.49
C VAL A 46 -6.80 -7.67 -6.42
N ALA A 47 -6.33 -8.07 -5.24
CA ALA A 47 -5.94 -9.44 -4.95
C ALA A 47 -7.14 -10.20 -4.39
N VAL A 48 -7.31 -11.44 -4.85
CA VAL A 48 -8.42 -12.29 -4.45
C VAL A 48 -7.88 -13.65 -4.07
N LEU A 49 -8.17 -14.07 -2.84
CA LEU A 49 -7.76 -15.36 -2.30
C LEU A 49 -8.98 -16.26 -2.17
N VAL A 50 -8.96 -17.42 -2.84
CA VAL A 50 -10.07 -18.37 -2.89
C VAL A 50 -9.57 -19.76 -2.46
N PRO A 51 -9.46 -20.03 -1.14
CA PRO A 51 -8.96 -21.31 -0.65
C PRO A 51 -9.77 -22.50 -1.20
N GLY A 52 -9.07 -23.50 -1.72
CA GLY A 52 -9.62 -24.72 -2.30
C GLY A 52 -10.11 -24.60 -3.74
N ARG A 53 -9.93 -23.47 -4.43
CA ARG A 53 -10.29 -23.33 -5.86
C ARG A 53 -9.34 -24.18 -6.73
N PRO A 54 -9.84 -25.16 -7.52
CA PRO A 54 -8.99 -26.08 -8.27
C PRO A 54 -8.11 -25.42 -9.35
N GLN A 55 -8.56 -24.30 -9.93
CA GLN A 55 -7.86 -23.59 -10.98
C GLN A 55 -6.77 -22.64 -10.46
N GLY A 56 -6.65 -22.48 -9.13
CA GLY A 56 -5.75 -21.50 -8.52
C GLY A 56 -6.44 -20.78 -7.37
N GLU A 57 -5.72 -20.61 -6.26
CA GLU A 57 -6.23 -20.00 -5.04
C GLU A 57 -5.90 -18.51 -4.95
N TYR A 58 -4.87 -18.02 -5.66
CA TYR A 58 -4.46 -16.62 -5.68
C TYR A 58 -4.70 -16.01 -7.06
N ILE A 59 -5.56 -15.01 -7.11
CA ILE A 59 -5.96 -14.30 -8.33
C ILE A 59 -5.60 -12.83 -8.18
N LEU A 60 -5.10 -12.20 -9.25
CA LEU A 60 -4.82 -10.77 -9.27
C LEU A 60 -5.55 -10.09 -10.45
N PHE A 61 -6.42 -9.14 -10.12
CA PHE A 61 -7.01 -8.23 -11.09
C PHE A 61 -6.10 -7.02 -11.23
N VAL A 62 -5.66 -6.71 -12.46
CA VAL A 62 -4.71 -5.64 -12.76
C VAL A 62 -5.09 -4.91 -14.04
N ARG A 63 -4.49 -3.75 -14.29
CA ARG A 63 -4.66 -3.05 -15.57
C ARG A 63 -4.11 -3.87 -16.74
N ASP A 64 -4.81 -3.86 -17.86
CA ASP A 64 -4.31 -4.41 -19.10
C ASP A 64 -3.10 -3.63 -19.63
N ARG A 65 -2.29 -4.36 -20.40
CA ARG A 65 -1.23 -3.77 -21.22
C ARG A 65 -1.87 -2.86 -22.25
N ASP A 66 -1.42 -1.62 -22.32
CA ASP A 66 -1.89 -0.64 -23.28
C ASP A 66 -0.66 0.10 -23.80
N PRO A 67 -0.15 -0.25 -24.99
CA PRO A 67 1.06 0.36 -25.54
C PRO A 67 1.00 1.88 -25.67
N ALA A 68 -0.19 2.43 -25.93
CA ALA A 68 -0.38 3.86 -26.01
C ALA A 68 -0.19 4.47 -24.62
N ARG A 69 -0.89 3.98 -23.60
CA ARG A 69 -0.74 4.46 -22.22
C ARG A 69 0.64 4.22 -21.63
N GLU A 70 1.25 3.07 -21.91
CA GLU A 70 2.58 2.72 -21.40
C GLU A 70 3.69 3.64 -21.95
N THR A 71 3.46 4.27 -23.10
CA THR A 71 4.35 5.30 -23.65
C THR A 71 4.34 6.57 -22.79
N TRP A 72 3.22 6.89 -22.14
CA TRP A 72 3.03 8.10 -21.33
C TRP A 72 3.30 7.84 -19.85
N ASP A 73 2.70 6.79 -19.31
CA ASP A 73 2.52 6.59 -17.87
C ASP A 73 3.49 5.53 -17.30
N GLY A 74 4.25 4.85 -18.18
CA GLY A 74 5.15 3.76 -17.83
C GLY A 74 4.52 2.37 -18.00
N ARG A 75 5.37 1.33 -17.90
CA ARG A 75 4.97 -0.06 -18.16
C ARG A 75 3.96 -0.57 -17.14
N ARG A 76 3.07 -1.44 -17.59
CA ARG A 76 2.13 -2.21 -16.76
C ARG A 76 2.52 -3.68 -16.76
N ALA A 77 2.35 -4.39 -15.66
CA ALA A 77 2.58 -5.83 -15.60
C ALA A 77 1.63 -6.58 -16.55
N GLY A 78 0.35 -6.17 -16.57
CA GLY A 78 -0.71 -6.90 -17.27
C GLY A 78 -1.06 -8.22 -16.60
N PRO A 79 -2.18 -8.86 -17.00
CA PRO A 79 -2.58 -10.17 -16.49
C PRO A 79 -1.48 -11.24 -16.57
N GLU A 80 -0.71 -11.28 -17.67
CA GLU A 80 0.38 -12.24 -17.81
C GLU A 80 1.57 -11.92 -16.90
N GLY A 81 1.85 -10.64 -16.66
CA GLY A 81 2.90 -10.22 -15.72
C GLY A 81 2.52 -10.52 -14.27
N ALA A 82 1.24 -10.38 -13.90
CA ALA A 82 0.73 -10.78 -12.59
C ALA A 82 1.02 -12.26 -12.28
N VAL A 83 0.81 -13.13 -13.27
CA VAL A 83 1.12 -14.57 -13.14
C VAL A 83 2.63 -14.81 -13.10
N ARG A 84 3.36 -14.28 -14.08
CA ARG A 84 4.79 -14.55 -14.27
C ARG A 84 5.66 -14.02 -13.14
N ASP A 85 5.44 -12.77 -12.74
CA ASP A 85 6.36 -12.02 -11.88
C ASP A 85 5.88 -12.00 -10.41
N PHE A 86 4.57 -12.11 -10.18
CA PHE A 86 3.96 -12.01 -8.85
C PHE A 86 3.30 -13.31 -8.37
N SER A 87 3.50 -14.41 -9.11
CA SER A 87 3.04 -15.75 -8.73
C SER A 87 1.53 -15.86 -8.49
N ALA A 88 0.74 -14.99 -9.12
CA ALA A 88 -0.70 -15.21 -9.20
C ALA A 88 -0.97 -16.51 -9.98
N ASP A 89 -1.92 -17.32 -9.53
CA ASP A 89 -2.35 -18.50 -10.27
C ASP A 89 -3.12 -18.08 -11.55
N ASP A 90 -3.97 -17.05 -11.42
CA ASP A 90 -4.68 -16.41 -12.54
C ASP A 90 -4.54 -14.88 -12.46
N GLY A 91 -4.35 -14.22 -13.61
CA GLY A 91 -4.42 -12.78 -13.77
C GLY A 91 -5.61 -12.38 -14.65
N PHE A 92 -6.33 -11.32 -14.29
CA PHE A 92 -7.45 -10.79 -15.07
C PHE A 92 -7.37 -9.27 -15.24
N PRO A 93 -7.95 -8.71 -16.31
CA PRO A 93 -8.14 -7.27 -16.43
C PRO A 93 -9.04 -6.75 -15.30
N ILE A 94 -8.64 -5.65 -14.66
CA ILE A 94 -9.44 -5.00 -13.61
C ILE A 94 -10.79 -4.49 -14.13
N ALA A 95 -10.88 -4.21 -15.44
CA ALA A 95 -12.14 -3.83 -16.09
C ALA A 95 -13.21 -4.93 -16.02
N ASP A 96 -12.78 -6.20 -15.96
CA ASP A 96 -13.68 -7.37 -15.98
C ASP A 96 -14.08 -7.83 -14.57
N ILE A 97 -13.60 -7.16 -13.52
CA ILE A 97 -13.81 -7.61 -12.14
C ILE A 97 -15.29 -7.67 -11.75
N ASP A 98 -16.13 -6.78 -12.27
CA ASP A 98 -17.58 -6.77 -11.99
C ASP A 98 -18.31 -7.95 -12.63
N GLU A 99 -17.73 -8.57 -13.66
CA GLU A 99 -18.27 -9.75 -14.34
C GLU A 99 -17.75 -11.05 -13.70
N ILE A 100 -16.47 -11.08 -13.34
CA ILE A 100 -15.78 -12.28 -12.88
C ILE A 100 -15.96 -12.51 -11.37
N LEU A 101 -15.76 -11.47 -10.55
CA LEU A 101 -15.69 -11.63 -9.10
C LEU A 101 -16.97 -12.17 -8.46
N PRO A 102 -18.19 -11.78 -8.89
CA PRO A 102 -19.41 -12.41 -8.39
C PRO A 102 -19.43 -13.93 -8.57
N GLY A 103 -18.88 -14.44 -9.67
CA GLY A 103 -18.75 -15.89 -9.90
C GLY A 103 -17.78 -16.57 -8.92
N LEU A 104 -16.71 -15.88 -8.50
CA LEU A 104 -15.75 -16.39 -7.51
C LEU A 104 -16.33 -16.40 -6.09
N MET A 105 -17.23 -15.47 -5.79
CA MET A 105 -17.95 -15.36 -4.52
C MET A 105 -19.11 -16.36 -4.38
N GLU A 106 -19.59 -16.91 -5.49
CA GLU A 106 -20.69 -17.85 -5.52
C GLU A 106 -20.40 -19.09 -4.65
N ASN A 107 -21.40 -19.50 -3.86
CA ASN A 107 -21.32 -20.66 -2.97
C ASN A 107 -20.21 -20.58 -1.90
N ARG A 108 -19.66 -19.38 -1.64
CA ARG A 108 -18.80 -19.11 -0.48
C ARG A 108 -19.65 -18.69 0.69
N ALA A 109 -19.36 -19.19 1.88
CA ALA A 109 -20.07 -18.81 3.10
C ALA A 109 -19.62 -17.43 3.61
N LYS A 110 -18.32 -17.11 3.47
CA LYS A 110 -17.69 -15.93 4.08
C LYS A 110 -16.90 -15.09 3.09
N VAL A 111 -17.00 -13.76 3.21
CA VAL A 111 -16.13 -12.80 2.53
C VAL A 111 -15.26 -12.10 3.55
N PHE A 112 -13.94 -12.26 3.44
CA PHE A 112 -12.95 -11.50 4.21
C PHE A 112 -12.62 -10.21 3.45
N TYR A 113 -12.92 -9.06 4.05
CA TYR A 113 -12.74 -7.76 3.42
C TYR A 113 -12.58 -6.68 4.49
N ALA A 114 -11.74 -5.67 4.22
CA ALA A 114 -11.53 -4.52 5.12
C ALA A 114 -12.62 -3.46 4.91
N MET A 115 -13.77 -3.64 5.56
CA MET A 115 -14.90 -2.72 5.42
C MET A 115 -14.61 -1.33 5.97
N GLY A 116 -15.06 -0.30 5.27
CA GLY A 116 -14.93 1.10 5.69
C GLY A 116 -13.59 1.74 5.30
N THR A 117 -12.62 0.95 4.82
CA THR A 117 -11.32 1.48 4.37
C THR A 117 -11.42 2.18 3.02
N HIS A 118 -12.24 1.66 2.11
CA HIS A 118 -12.41 2.21 0.76
C HIS A 118 -13.90 2.36 0.43
N PRO A 119 -14.56 3.48 0.77
CA PRO A 119 -16.02 3.63 0.65
C PRO A 119 -16.57 3.35 -0.76
N GLU A 120 -15.82 3.70 -1.81
CA GLU A 120 -16.22 3.41 -3.20
C GLU A 120 -16.15 1.91 -3.50
N PHE A 121 -15.14 1.20 -2.99
CA PHE A 121 -15.00 -0.24 -3.18
C PHE A 121 -15.99 -1.02 -2.31
N ASP A 122 -16.32 -0.53 -1.11
CA ASP A 122 -17.35 -1.09 -0.24
C ASP A 122 -18.69 -1.21 -0.98
N GLN A 123 -19.07 -0.16 -1.74
CA GLN A 123 -20.29 -0.16 -2.55
C GLN A 123 -20.26 -1.25 -3.63
N ARG A 124 -19.10 -1.50 -4.25
CA ARG A 124 -18.95 -2.57 -5.25
C ARG A 124 -19.12 -3.94 -4.61
N VAL A 125 -18.47 -4.20 -3.47
CA VAL A 125 -18.60 -5.46 -2.73
C VAL A 125 -20.06 -5.72 -2.34
N VAL A 126 -20.74 -4.72 -1.78
CA VAL A 126 -22.17 -4.82 -1.46
C VAL A 126 -23.01 -5.05 -2.72
N GLY A 127 -22.67 -4.40 -3.83
CA GLY A 127 -23.28 -4.60 -5.14
C GLY A 127 -23.19 -6.05 -5.62
N TRP A 128 -22.01 -6.67 -5.58
CA TRP A 128 -21.80 -8.06 -5.98
C TRP A 128 -22.60 -9.03 -5.11
N VAL A 129 -22.60 -8.84 -3.78
CA VAL A 129 -23.40 -9.66 -2.85
C VAL A 129 -24.90 -9.53 -3.15
N ASN A 130 -25.39 -8.32 -3.40
CA ASN A 130 -26.79 -8.09 -3.75
C ASN A 130 -27.15 -8.71 -5.11
N GLY A 131 -26.25 -8.62 -6.10
CA GLY A 131 -26.40 -9.27 -7.40
C GLY A 131 -26.62 -10.78 -7.25
N LEU A 132 -25.75 -11.46 -6.51
CA LEU A 132 -25.89 -12.90 -6.23
C LEU A 132 -27.20 -13.22 -5.49
N ARG A 133 -27.63 -12.37 -4.55
CA ARG A 133 -28.89 -12.56 -3.82
C ARG A 133 -30.11 -12.59 -4.75
N THR A 134 -30.12 -11.77 -5.81
CA THR A 134 -31.21 -11.81 -6.80
C THR A 134 -31.24 -13.10 -7.63
N GLN A 135 -30.09 -13.77 -7.76
CA GLN A 135 -29.93 -15.01 -8.51
C GLN A 135 -30.05 -16.26 -7.63
N ALA A 136 -30.39 -16.12 -6.34
CA ALA A 136 -30.54 -17.24 -5.41
C ALA A 136 -31.55 -18.31 -5.89
N ARG A 137 -32.59 -17.91 -6.61
CA ARG A 137 -33.57 -18.83 -7.22
C ARG A 137 -32.98 -19.72 -8.32
N ASN A 138 -31.84 -19.33 -8.89
CA ASN A 138 -31.10 -20.08 -9.91
C ASN A 138 -30.00 -20.96 -9.29
N GLY A 139 -30.01 -21.15 -7.96
CA GLY A 139 -29.04 -21.99 -7.25
C GLY A 139 -27.71 -21.28 -6.90
N ARG A 140 -27.55 -20.00 -7.24
CA ARG A 140 -26.35 -19.21 -6.93
C ARG A 140 -26.48 -18.61 -5.54
N LEU A 141 -25.78 -19.16 -4.55
CA LEU A 141 -25.89 -18.68 -3.17
C LEU A 141 -24.91 -17.53 -2.90
N PRO A 142 -25.38 -16.38 -2.36
CA PRO A 142 -24.48 -15.32 -1.92
C PRO A 142 -23.80 -15.69 -0.60
N PRO A 143 -22.63 -15.11 -0.31
CA PRO A 143 -22.06 -15.18 1.03
C PRO A 143 -22.97 -14.50 2.05
N LEU A 144 -23.05 -15.09 3.24
CA LEU A 144 -23.93 -14.64 4.33
C LEU A 144 -23.15 -13.95 5.45
N GLU A 145 -21.86 -14.24 5.57
CA GLU A 145 -20.97 -13.62 6.54
C GLU A 145 -19.96 -12.74 5.82
N MET A 146 -19.72 -11.57 6.39
CA MET A 146 -18.58 -10.74 6.02
C MET A 146 -17.70 -10.55 7.25
N VAL A 147 -16.40 -10.79 7.08
CA VAL A 147 -15.41 -10.87 8.16
C VAL A 147 -14.37 -9.78 7.95
N ALA A 148 -14.05 -9.04 9.01
CA ALA A 148 -13.02 -8.02 9.04
C ALA A 148 -11.64 -8.66 8.78
N LEU A 149 -11.07 -8.41 7.60
CA LEU A 149 -9.80 -9.00 7.18
C LEU A 149 -8.60 -8.39 7.93
N ASP A 150 -8.68 -7.11 8.23
CA ASP A 150 -7.70 -6.31 8.96
C ASP A 150 -7.35 -6.94 10.32
N HIS A 151 -8.32 -7.45 11.08
CA HIS A 151 -8.03 -8.14 12.34
C HIS A 151 -7.07 -9.32 12.17
N VAL A 152 -7.20 -10.07 11.07
CA VAL A 152 -6.34 -11.23 10.80
C VAL A 152 -4.99 -10.79 10.25
N LEU A 153 -4.99 -9.88 9.27
CA LEU A 153 -3.75 -9.42 8.64
C LEU A 153 -2.89 -8.59 9.57
N HIS A 154 -3.47 -7.77 10.44
CA HIS A 154 -2.70 -6.91 11.33
C HIS A 154 -2.03 -7.70 12.44
N ASP A 155 -2.64 -8.80 12.90
CA ASP A 155 -1.97 -9.75 13.80
C ASP A 155 -0.79 -10.44 13.10
N MET A 156 -0.94 -10.83 11.82
CA MET A 156 0.18 -11.35 11.04
C MET A 156 1.31 -10.33 10.88
N ARG A 157 0.99 -9.09 10.52
CA ARG A 157 1.95 -7.97 10.35
C ARG A 157 2.58 -7.52 11.67
N LEU A 158 1.97 -7.84 12.81
CA LEU A 158 2.55 -7.56 14.11
C LEU A 158 3.85 -8.35 14.32
N PHE A 159 3.89 -9.61 13.90
CA PHE A 159 5.03 -10.52 14.07
C PHE A 159 5.88 -10.61 12.80
N LYS A 160 7.04 -9.96 12.81
CA LYS A 160 7.89 -9.83 11.62
C LYS A 160 8.69 -11.12 11.41
N SER A 161 8.73 -11.56 10.16
CA SER A 161 9.66 -12.58 9.69
C SER A 161 11.11 -12.08 9.75
N ARG A 162 12.07 -13.00 9.58
CA ARG A 162 13.50 -12.64 9.53
C ARG A 162 13.79 -11.65 8.40
N THR A 163 13.21 -11.88 7.22
CA THR A 163 13.37 -11.01 6.04
C THR A 163 12.83 -9.61 6.32
N GLU A 164 11.64 -9.49 6.90
CA GLU A 164 11.07 -8.18 7.27
C GLU A 164 11.95 -7.44 8.28
N ILE A 165 12.49 -8.15 9.28
CA ILE A 165 13.43 -7.56 10.25
C ILE A 165 14.71 -7.06 9.56
N ASP A 166 15.23 -7.80 8.59
CA ASP A 166 16.43 -7.39 7.85
C ASP A 166 16.18 -6.17 6.96
N THR A 167 15.00 -6.08 6.33
CA THR A 167 14.53 -4.89 5.62
C THR A 167 14.41 -3.69 6.58
N MET A 168 13.79 -3.87 7.76
CA MET A 168 13.69 -2.82 8.80
C MET A 168 15.06 -2.37 9.30
N ARG A 169 16.02 -3.28 9.49
CA ARG A 169 17.41 -2.94 9.86
C ARG A 169 18.08 -2.10 8.79
N THR A 170 17.80 -2.40 7.52
CA THR A 170 18.31 -1.63 6.39
C THR A 170 17.75 -0.21 6.39
N ALA A 171 16.43 -0.05 6.55
CA ALA A 171 15.80 1.25 6.70
C ALA A 171 16.38 2.04 7.88
N ALA A 172 16.48 1.42 9.06
CA ALA A 172 17.03 2.06 10.26
C ALA A 172 18.50 2.50 10.07
N ARG A 173 19.31 1.71 9.37
CA ARG A 173 20.70 2.06 9.06
C ARG A 173 20.77 3.27 8.12
N ILE A 174 19.93 3.33 7.10
CA ILE A 174 19.84 4.47 6.17
C ILE A 174 19.36 5.72 6.93
N ALA A 175 18.32 5.58 7.75
CA ALA A 175 17.83 6.63 8.64
C ALA A 175 18.94 7.20 9.53
N ALA A 176 19.67 6.34 10.24
CA ALA A 176 20.78 6.76 11.09
C ALA A 176 21.88 7.52 10.32
N GLN A 177 22.19 7.10 9.09
CA GLN A 177 23.17 7.80 8.24
C GLN A 177 22.68 9.19 7.83
N ALA A 178 21.40 9.34 7.51
CA ALA A 178 20.81 10.65 7.21
C ALA A 178 20.81 11.59 8.42
N HIS A 179 20.51 11.08 9.62
CA HIS A 179 20.62 11.86 10.85
C HIS A 179 22.07 12.29 11.14
N VAL A 180 23.05 11.41 10.93
CA VAL A 180 24.48 11.78 11.04
C VAL A 180 24.88 12.84 10.02
N ARG A 181 24.38 12.75 8.79
CA ARG A 181 24.59 13.77 7.77
C ARG A 181 23.99 15.11 8.20
N ALA A 182 22.74 15.12 8.66
CA ALA A 182 22.05 16.30 9.15
C ALA A 182 22.82 16.98 10.28
N MET A 183 23.30 16.22 11.27
CA MET A 183 24.14 16.75 12.36
C MET A 183 25.44 17.40 11.85
N ARG A 184 26.07 16.83 10.82
CA ARG A 184 27.30 17.40 10.22
C ARG A 184 27.02 18.65 9.39
N ALA A 185 25.83 18.75 8.80
CA ALA A 185 25.43 19.85 7.96
C ALA A 185 24.82 21.03 8.74
N CYS A 186 24.32 20.79 9.95
CA CYS A 186 23.69 21.80 10.79
C CYS A 186 24.65 22.94 11.17
N ALA A 187 24.21 24.18 10.98
CA ALA A 187 24.94 25.38 11.36
C ALA A 187 23.97 26.56 11.54
N PRO A 188 24.27 27.53 12.43
CA PRO A 188 23.51 28.77 12.51
C PRO A 188 23.44 29.50 11.16
N GLY A 189 22.31 30.15 10.88
CA GLY A 189 22.03 30.85 9.64
C GLY A 189 21.49 29.98 8.50
N LYS A 190 21.55 28.64 8.63
CA LYS A 190 20.82 27.73 7.73
C LYS A 190 19.32 27.75 8.01
N ARG A 191 18.54 27.22 7.08
CA ARG A 191 17.10 27.01 7.20
C ARG A 191 16.82 25.55 7.54
N GLU A 192 15.76 25.30 8.30
CA GLU A 192 15.33 23.94 8.66
C GLU A 192 15.13 23.04 7.43
N TYR A 193 14.55 23.56 6.34
CA TYR A 193 14.36 22.80 5.10
C TYR A 193 15.68 22.41 4.42
N GLU A 194 16.79 23.13 4.65
CA GLU A 194 18.10 22.74 4.09
C GLU A 194 18.58 21.45 4.75
N ILE A 195 18.34 21.32 6.06
CA ILE A 195 18.63 20.09 6.80
C ILE A 195 17.67 18.98 6.39
N ALA A 196 16.39 19.29 6.20
CA ALA A 196 15.41 18.33 5.67
C ALA A 196 15.83 17.81 4.28
N ALA A 197 16.35 18.67 3.41
CA ALA A 197 16.83 18.30 2.08
C ALA A 197 18.05 17.36 2.15
N ASP A 198 18.98 17.59 3.08
CA ASP A 198 20.11 16.68 3.32
C ASP A 198 19.65 15.28 3.74
N ILE A 199 18.61 15.19 4.57
CA ILE A 199 18.01 13.91 4.99
C ILE A 199 17.41 13.18 3.79
N VAL A 200 16.56 13.86 3.00
CA VAL A 200 15.91 13.27 1.82
C VAL A 200 16.96 12.83 0.80
N HIS A 201 18.02 13.62 0.60
CA HIS A 201 19.12 13.26 -0.28
C HIS A 201 19.79 11.95 0.14
N GLU A 202 20.10 11.79 1.43
CA GLU A 202 20.74 10.57 1.92
C GLU A 202 19.82 9.35 1.76
N PHE A 203 18.51 9.48 1.96
CA PHE A 203 17.56 8.39 1.70
C PHE A 203 17.57 7.97 0.22
N ARG A 204 17.45 8.95 -0.68
CA ARG A 204 17.41 8.70 -2.14
C ARG A 204 18.69 8.09 -2.69
N ARG A 205 19.84 8.39 -2.07
CA ARG A 205 21.12 7.74 -2.40
C ARG A 205 21.08 6.21 -2.27
N TYR A 206 20.22 5.68 -1.39
CA TYR A 206 20.01 4.25 -1.19
C TYR A 206 18.72 3.73 -1.84
N ASN A 207 18.09 4.51 -2.73
CA ASN A 207 16.79 4.20 -3.32
C ASN A 207 15.68 4.01 -2.26
N ALA A 208 15.80 4.69 -1.11
CA ALA A 208 14.76 4.72 -0.07
C ALA A 208 13.85 5.94 -0.27
N ASP A 209 12.58 5.82 0.13
CA ASP A 209 11.62 6.92 0.19
C ASP A 209 11.39 7.38 1.64
N LEU A 210 10.61 8.43 1.83
CA LEU A 210 10.18 8.93 3.12
C LEU A 210 9.06 8.04 3.68
N SER A 211 9.24 7.50 4.89
CA SER A 211 8.14 6.80 5.57
C SER A 211 7.07 7.78 6.09
N TYR A 212 7.47 9.03 6.32
CA TYR A 212 6.62 10.16 6.69
C TYR A 212 7.38 11.46 6.40
N LEU A 213 6.67 12.59 6.34
CA LEU A 213 7.29 13.89 6.10
C LEU A 213 8.26 14.24 7.26
N PRO A 214 9.51 14.62 6.96
CA PRO A 214 10.47 15.00 7.99
C PRO A 214 9.99 16.18 8.85
N ILE A 215 10.28 16.11 10.14
CA ILE A 215 10.09 17.16 11.13
C ILE A 215 11.48 17.69 11.47
N VAL A 216 11.72 18.97 11.24
CA VAL A 216 13.00 19.64 11.51
C VAL A 216 12.71 20.95 12.21
N GLY A 217 12.73 20.95 13.54
CA GLY A 217 12.33 22.08 14.36
C GLY A 217 13.47 22.63 15.22
N GLY A 218 13.91 23.84 14.91
CA GLY A 218 14.88 24.62 15.70
C GLY A 218 14.21 25.38 16.85
N GLY A 219 14.92 25.51 17.98
CA GLY A 219 14.48 26.34 19.10
C GLY A 219 13.08 25.94 19.61
N ALA A 220 12.16 26.90 19.69
CA ALA A 220 10.79 26.66 20.15
C ALA A 220 9.98 25.72 19.23
N ASN A 221 10.34 25.58 17.95
CA ASN A 221 9.65 24.66 17.02
C ASN A 221 9.82 23.19 17.43
N SER A 222 10.92 22.86 18.13
CA SER A 222 11.14 21.52 18.68
C SER A 222 10.08 21.08 19.71
N CYS A 223 9.30 22.01 20.24
CA CYS A 223 8.20 21.73 21.17
C CYS A 223 6.88 21.39 20.46
N ILE A 224 6.82 21.46 19.12
CA ILE A 224 5.64 21.14 18.31
C ILE A 224 5.80 19.72 17.76
N LEU A 225 5.01 18.77 18.30
CA LEU A 225 5.19 17.34 18.06
C LEU A 225 5.16 16.92 16.58
N HIS A 226 4.36 17.60 15.76
CA HIS A 226 4.26 17.35 14.32
C HIS A 226 4.54 18.63 13.51
N TYR A 227 5.61 19.35 13.86
CA TYR A 227 6.07 20.53 13.11
C TYR A 227 6.42 20.16 11.67
N ARG A 228 5.84 20.86 10.67
CA ARG A 228 5.97 20.49 9.25
C ARG A 228 6.36 21.64 8.35
N GLU A 229 6.31 22.85 8.86
CA GLU A 229 6.66 24.07 8.14
C GLU A 229 8.12 24.01 7.71
N ASN A 230 9.01 23.58 8.61
CA ASN A 230 10.45 23.40 8.36
C ASN A 230 11.07 24.61 7.65
N ASP A 231 10.64 25.82 8.00
CA ASP A 231 10.95 27.04 7.28
C ASP A 231 11.50 28.15 8.19
N ALA A 232 11.87 27.87 9.43
CA ALA A 232 12.58 28.82 10.27
C ALA A 232 14.08 28.85 9.94
N ALA A 233 14.72 29.96 10.30
CA ALA A 233 16.18 30.02 10.36
C ALA A 233 16.67 29.33 11.64
N LEU A 234 17.81 28.65 11.55
CA LEU A 234 18.49 28.06 12.69
C LEU A 234 19.35 29.11 13.36
N GLU A 235 19.08 29.38 14.63
CA GLU A 235 19.79 30.38 15.41
C GLU A 235 20.93 29.75 16.23
N ASP A 236 21.96 30.55 16.53
CA ASP A 236 23.03 30.11 17.42
C ASP A 236 22.51 29.96 18.86
N GLY A 237 22.89 28.85 19.51
CA GLY A 237 22.43 28.51 20.86
C GLY A 237 21.13 27.69 20.93
N ASP A 238 20.40 27.55 19.82
CA ASP A 238 19.19 26.73 19.77
C ASP A 238 19.49 25.24 19.61
N LEU A 239 18.61 24.39 20.16
CA LEU A 239 18.57 22.98 19.82
C LEU A 239 17.84 22.78 18.49
N LEU A 240 18.21 21.73 17.76
CA LEU A 240 17.50 21.25 16.58
C LEU A 240 16.95 19.84 16.85
N LEU A 241 15.62 19.70 16.83
CA LEU A 241 14.97 18.40 16.86
C LEU A 241 14.71 17.94 15.43
N ILE A 242 15.08 16.69 15.15
CA ILE A 242 14.83 16.04 13.88
C ILE A 242 14.08 14.74 14.15
N ASP A 243 12.90 14.60 13.55
CA ASP A 243 12.19 13.32 13.44
C ASP A 243 11.98 12.99 11.96
N ALA A 244 12.68 11.96 11.50
CA ALA A 244 12.66 11.53 10.12
C ALA A 244 13.03 10.04 10.01
N GLY A 245 12.31 9.35 9.12
CA GLY A 245 12.53 7.94 8.80
C GLY A 245 12.33 7.68 7.32
N CYS A 246 12.86 6.56 6.85
CA CYS A 246 12.73 6.13 5.46
C CYS A 246 11.99 4.80 5.35
N GLU A 247 11.34 4.58 4.22
CA GLU A 247 10.85 3.27 3.79
C GLU A 247 11.71 2.71 2.65
N VAL A 248 11.82 1.39 2.60
CA VAL A 248 12.56 0.61 1.61
C VAL A 248 11.69 -0.57 1.19
N ASP A 249 11.84 -1.02 -0.05
CA ASP A 249 11.12 -2.17 -0.62
C ASP A 249 9.60 -2.10 -0.39
N CYS A 250 8.99 -0.97 -0.75
CA CYS A 250 7.62 -0.58 -0.42
C CYS A 250 6.80 -0.09 -1.62
#